data_AF-A0A512C4T8-F1
#
_entry.id   AF-A0A512C4T8-F1
#
_cell.length_a   1.000
_cell.length_b   1.000
_cell.length_c   1.000
_cell.angle_alpha   90.00
_cell.angle_beta   90.00
_cell.angle_gamma   90.00
#
_symmetry.space_group_name_H-M   'P 1'
#
loop_
_entity.id
_entity.type
_entity.pdbx_description
1 polymer ?
#
loop_
_entity_poly.entity_id
_entity_poly.type
_entity_poly.pdbx_seq_one_letter_code
_entity_poly.pdbx_strand_id
1 'polypeptide(L)'
;MIIILTPIIAVVLDNLSTHSPAALYQTFPPAEARRLVKRLEFHYTPKHGSWLNMAELEFAILSRQCLGRRLPDPTGLQREIAAWEAERNRIRAKAHWHFTTTQARSKLRRLYPA
;
A
#
# COMPACT_ATOMS: atom_id res chain seq x y z
N MET A 1 10.81 22.21 -26.73
CA MET A 1 10.02 21.91 -25.53
C MET A 1 10.32 20.47 -25.12
N ILE A 2 11.23 20.25 -24.18
CA ILE A 2 11.66 18.91 -23.77
C ILE A 2 10.63 18.39 -22.77
N ILE A 3 9.78 17.45 -23.20
CA ILE A 3 8.94 16.66 -22.29
C ILE A 3 9.86 15.60 -21.70
N ILE A 4 10.27 15.78 -20.44
CA ILE A 4 10.98 14.72 -19.72
C ILE A 4 9.98 13.60 -19.42
N LEU A 5 10.12 12.48 -20.12
CA LEU A 5 9.38 11.23 -19.93
C LEU A 5 9.85 10.54 -18.65
N THR A 6 9.58 11.09 -17.46
CA THR A 6 9.69 10.29 -16.23
C THR A 6 8.43 9.44 -16.08
N PRO A 7 8.54 8.11 -15.88
CA PRO A 7 7.37 7.27 -15.67
C PRO A 7 6.64 7.71 -14.39
N ILE A 8 5.31 7.83 -14.51
CA ILE A 8 4.40 8.04 -13.40
C ILE A 8 4.32 6.74 -12.58
N ILE A 9 4.36 6.86 -11.26
CA ILE A 9 4.23 5.76 -10.31
C ILE A 9 2.81 5.81 -9.77
N ALA A 10 2.02 4.78 -10.04
CA ALA A 10 0.72 4.58 -9.42
C ALA A 10 0.92 4.18 -7.95
N VAL A 11 0.39 4.97 -7.02
CA VAL A 11 0.40 4.70 -5.59
C VAL A 11 -1.03 4.41 -5.16
N VAL A 12 -1.26 3.20 -4.63
CA VAL A 12 -2.56 2.79 -4.11
C VAL A 12 -2.57 2.93 -2.59
N LEU A 13 -3.51 3.72 -2.05
CA LEU A 13 -3.62 4.02 -0.62
C LEU A 13 -5.05 3.75 -0.12
N ASP A 14 -5.21 3.53 1.18
CA ASP A 14 -6.54 3.59 1.80
C ASP A 14 -7.00 5.05 1.98
N ASN A 15 -8.22 5.23 2.49
CA ASN A 15 -8.88 6.54 2.59
C ASN A 15 -8.62 7.25 3.94
N LEU A 16 -7.38 7.17 4.45
CA LEU A 16 -6.98 7.93 5.64
C LEU A 16 -6.78 9.41 5.30
N SER A 17 -7.15 10.33 6.20
CA SER A 17 -7.08 11.78 5.96
C SER A 17 -5.66 12.29 5.67
N THR A 18 -4.63 11.56 6.10
CA THR A 18 -3.22 11.88 5.82
C THR A 18 -2.73 11.37 4.47
N HIS A 19 -3.48 10.51 3.79
CA HIS A 19 -3.13 9.98 2.46
C HIS A 19 -3.49 10.98 1.36
N SER A 20 -2.83 12.14 1.37
CA SER A 20 -3.02 13.19 0.36
C SER A 20 -1.69 13.71 -0.15
N PRO A 21 -1.64 14.30 -1.36
CA PRO A 21 -0.45 14.98 -1.86
C PRO A 21 0.08 16.08 -0.92
N ALA A 22 -0.80 16.67 -0.10
CA ALA A 22 -0.43 17.68 0.89
C ALA A 22 0.52 17.14 1.97
N ALA A 23 0.44 15.85 2.31
CA ALA A 23 1.36 15.23 3.26
C ALA A 23 2.83 15.35 2.79
N LEU A 24 3.08 15.28 1.48
CA LEU A 24 4.43 15.46 0.94
C LEU A 24 4.97 16.87 1.20
N TYR A 25 4.13 17.89 1.17
CA TYR A 25 4.52 19.28 1.49
C TYR A 25 4.68 19.53 2.99
N GLN A 26 4.06 18.70 3.83
CA GLN A 26 4.27 18.73 5.28
C GLN A 26 5.60 18.06 5.67
N THR A 27 6.03 17.05 4.92
CA THR A 27 7.25 16.27 5.22
C THR A 27 8.50 16.80 4.54
N PHE A 28 8.41 17.24 3.28
CA PHE A 28 9.56 17.60 2.46
C PHE A 28 9.62 19.10 2.13
N PRO A 29 10.82 19.65 1.85
CA PRO A 29 10.93 20.99 1.29
C PRO A 29 10.08 21.15 0.02
N PRO A 30 9.49 22.34 -0.23
CA PRO A 30 8.50 22.51 -1.30
C PRO A 30 8.95 22.06 -2.70
N ALA A 31 10.23 22.25 -3.04
CA ALA A 31 10.79 21.82 -4.32
C ALA A 31 10.78 20.29 -4.47
N GLU A 32 11.12 19.58 -3.39
CA GLU A 32 11.16 18.11 -3.36
C GLU A 32 9.73 17.52 -3.34
N ALA A 33 8.84 18.08 -2.52
CA ALA A 33 7.43 17.69 -2.50
C ALA A 33 6.81 17.83 -3.90
N ARG A 34 7.05 18.95 -4.59
CA ARG A 34 6.57 19.16 -5.97
C ARG A 34 7.18 18.16 -6.96
N ARG A 35 8.46 17.82 -6.82
CA ARG A 35 9.11 16.81 -7.66
C ARG A 35 8.46 15.44 -7.49
N LEU A 36 8.13 15.07 -6.25
CA LEU A 36 7.45 13.81 -5.93
C LEU A 36 6.02 13.80 -6.45
N VAL A 37 5.21 14.81 -6.14
CA VAL A 37 3.79 14.90 -6.60
C VAL A 37 3.67 14.78 -8.11
N LYS A 38 4.60 15.38 -8.88
CA LYS A 38 4.61 15.27 -10.35
C LYS A 38 4.87 13.86 -10.89
N ARG A 39 5.36 12.94 -10.05
CA ARG A 39 5.69 11.57 -10.42
C ARG A 39 4.73 10.54 -9.83
N LEU A 40 3.80 10.94 -8.97
CA LEU A 40 2.88 10.02 -8.31
C LEU A 40 1.45 10.24 -8.80
N GLU A 41 0.79 9.14 -9.18
CA GLU A 41 -0.65 9.10 -9.41
C GLU A 41 -1.30 8.39 -8.22
N PHE A 42 -2.21 9.08 -7.52
CA PHE A 42 -2.84 8.56 -6.32
C PHE A 42 -4.14 7.83 -6.68
N HIS A 43 -4.22 6.55 -6.32
CA HIS A 43 -5.45 5.77 -6.38
C HIS A 43 -5.87 5.39 -4.97
N TYR A 44 -7.14 5.58 -4.65
CA TYR A 44 -7.67 5.27 -3.34
C TYR A 44 -8.49 3.99 -3.37
N THR A 45 -8.29 3.11 -2.40
CA THR A 45 -9.16 1.95 -2.24
C THR A 45 -10.58 2.41 -1.87
N PRO A 46 -11.61 1.64 -2.28
CA PRO A 46 -12.98 1.92 -1.89
C PRO A 46 -13.15 2.04 -0.38
N LYS A 47 -14.06 2.91 0.07
CA LYS A 47 -14.46 2.96 1.49
C LYS A 47 -15.01 1.58 1.89
N HIS A 48 -14.65 1.13 3.08
CA HIS A 48 -14.95 -0.22 3.57
C HIS A 48 -14.35 -1.35 2.69
N GLY A 49 -13.30 -1.03 1.92
CA GLY A 49 -12.59 -1.93 1.02
C GLY A 49 -11.24 -2.40 1.55
N SER A 50 -11.03 -2.47 2.86
CA SER A 50 -9.76 -2.92 3.48
C SER A 50 -9.25 -4.27 2.94
N TRP A 51 -10.17 -5.17 2.62
CA TRP A 51 -9.88 -6.46 1.98
C TRP A 51 -9.29 -6.36 0.56
N LEU A 52 -9.27 -5.16 -0.04
CA LEU A 52 -8.57 -4.85 -1.29
C LEU A 52 -7.20 -4.20 -1.08
N ASN A 53 -6.87 -3.81 0.17
CA ASN A 53 -5.63 -3.12 0.49
C ASN A 53 -4.46 -4.12 0.53
N MET A 54 -3.46 -3.89 -0.33
CA MET A 54 -2.29 -4.77 -0.43
C MET A 54 -1.46 -4.78 0.86
N ALA A 55 -1.34 -3.66 1.56
CA ALA A 55 -0.62 -3.60 2.83
C ALA A 55 -1.31 -4.43 3.91
N GLU A 56 -2.64 -4.40 3.97
CA GLU A 56 -3.40 -5.20 4.93
C GLU A 56 -3.34 -6.71 4.62
N LEU A 57 -3.31 -7.08 3.34
CA LEU A 57 -3.06 -8.47 2.94
C LEU A 57 -1.68 -8.93 3.44
N GLU A 58 -0.64 -8.10 3.29
CA GLU A 58 0.70 -8.40 3.77
C GLU A 58 0.77 -8.52 5.30
N PHE A 59 0.08 -7.64 6.04
CA PHE A 59 -0.04 -7.79 7.49
C PHE A 59 -0.74 -9.09 7.89
N ALA A 60 -1.75 -9.52 7.13
CA ALA A 60 -2.42 -10.78 7.38
C ALA A 60 -1.50 -12.00 7.10
N ILE A 61 -0.58 -11.90 6.13
CA ILE A 61 0.44 -12.92 5.87
C ILE A 61 1.48 -12.92 7.00
N LEU A 62 2.02 -11.76 7.35
CA LEU A 62 2.96 -11.57 8.47
C LEU A 62 2.38 -12.15 9.76
N SER A 63 1.11 -11.86 10.06
CA SER A 63 0.44 -12.36 11.26
C SER A 63 0.43 -13.90 11.30
N ARG A 64 0.06 -14.55 10.19
CA ARG A 64 0.00 -16.02 10.11
C ARG A 64 1.38 -16.68 10.12
N GLN A 65 2.36 -16.08 9.45
CA GLN A 65 3.68 -16.69 9.26
C GLN A 65 4.67 -16.37 10.40
N CYS A 66 4.54 -15.19 11.02
CA CYS A 66 5.53 -14.67 11.96
C CYS A 66 4.94 -14.34 13.33
N LEU A 67 3.69 -13.85 13.43
CA LEU A 67 3.16 -13.31 14.68
C LEU A 67 2.13 -14.21 15.38
N GLY A 68 1.97 -15.47 14.95
CA GLY A 68 1.09 -16.46 15.58
C GLY A 68 1.54 -16.95 16.96
N ARG A 69 2.49 -16.26 17.60
CA ARG A 69 3.07 -16.59 18.90
C ARG A 69 3.35 -15.32 19.70
N ARG A 70 3.42 -15.44 21.03
CA ARG A 70 3.83 -14.34 21.90
C ARG A 70 5.32 -14.07 21.72
N LEU A 71 5.67 -12.80 21.54
CA LEU A 71 7.05 -12.33 21.50
C LEU A 71 7.34 -11.53 22.78
N PRO A 72 8.53 -11.69 23.37
CA PRO A 72 8.79 -11.22 24.74
C PRO A 72 8.99 -9.70 24.84
N ASP A 73 9.51 -9.07 23.80
CA ASP A 73 9.87 -7.65 23.80
C ASP A 73 9.88 -7.03 22.38
N PRO A 74 9.88 -5.69 22.27
CA PRO A 74 9.89 -5.01 20.98
C PRO A 74 11.13 -5.30 20.11
N THR A 75 12.29 -5.54 20.71
CA THR A 75 13.53 -5.86 19.98
C THR A 75 13.42 -7.23 19.32
N GLY A 76 12.88 -8.21 20.04
CA GLY A 76 12.53 -9.53 19.52
C GLY A 76 11.52 -9.43 18.37
N LEU A 77 10.47 -8.62 18.53
CA LEU A 77 9.49 -8.37 17.47
C LEU A 77 10.12 -7.82 16.19
N GLN A 78 10.97 -6.80 16.31
CA GLN A 78 11.65 -6.18 15.17
C GLN A 78 12.55 -7.19 14.44
N ARG A 79 13.32 -8.00 15.17
CA ARG A 79 14.19 -9.01 14.59
C ARG A 79 13.41 -10.07 13.81
N GLU A 80 12.31 -10.54 14.37
CA GLU A 80 11.46 -11.55 13.71
C GLU A 80 10.79 -11.00 12.45
N ILE A 81 10.26 -9.77 12.50
CA ILE A 81 9.68 -9.10 11.32
C ILE A 81 10.75 -8.90 10.24
N ALA A 82 11.96 -8.45 10.61
CA ALA A 82 13.05 -8.24 9.66
C ALA A 82 13.51 -9.55 8.99
N ALA A 83 13.60 -10.64 9.76
CA ALA A 83 13.93 -11.95 9.20
C ALA A 83 12.85 -12.45 8.23
N TRP A 84 11.56 -12.28 8.60
CA TRP A 84 10.43 -12.60 7.73
C TRP A 84 10.42 -11.78 6.44
N GLU A 85 10.67 -10.47 6.54
CA GLU A 85 10.73 -9.56 5.39
C GLU A 85 11.89 -9.93 4.45
N ALA A 86 13.08 -10.20 5.00
CA ALA A 86 14.25 -10.60 4.23
C ALA A 86 13.98 -11.88 3.43
N GLU A 87 13.33 -12.88 4.04
CA GLU A 87 12.98 -14.13 3.36
C GLU A 87 11.96 -13.91 2.24
N ARG A 88 10.89 -13.15 2.52
CA ARG A 88 9.89 -12.79 1.50
C ARG A 88 10.49 -12.06 0.31
N ASN A 89 11.40 -11.12 0.57
CA ASN A 89 12.12 -10.37 -0.45
C ASN A 89 13.06 -11.29 -1.26
N ARG A 90 13.76 -12.21 -0.59
CA ARG A 90 14.64 -13.21 -1.23
C ARG A 90 13.87 -14.08 -2.21
N ILE A 91 12.69 -14.58 -1.83
CA ILE A 91 11.84 -15.39 -2.71
C ILE A 91 11.01 -14.54 -3.69
N ARG A 92 11.11 -13.21 -3.60
CA ARG A 92 10.32 -12.26 -4.39
C ARG A 92 8.83 -12.58 -4.33
N ALA A 93 8.31 -12.79 -3.12
CA ALA A 93 6.91 -13.13 -2.91
C ALA A 93 6.00 -12.10 -3.60
N LYS A 94 5.03 -12.58 -4.40
CA LYS A 94 4.10 -11.73 -5.14
C LYS A 94 2.67 -11.97 -4.70
N ALA A 95 1.89 -10.90 -4.66
CA ALA A 95 0.44 -11.01 -4.64
C ALA A 95 -0.06 -11.33 -6.06
N HIS A 96 -0.64 -12.52 -6.23
CA HIS A 96 -1.33 -12.88 -7.48
C HIS A 96 -2.77 -12.39 -7.40
N TRP A 97 -3.05 -11.29 -8.09
CA TRP A 97 -4.34 -10.62 -8.02
C TRP A 97 -5.36 -11.28 -8.95
N HIS A 98 -6.43 -11.85 -8.39
CA HIS A 98 -7.52 -12.48 -9.15
C HIS A 98 -8.84 -11.70 -9.11
N PHE A 99 -8.92 -10.64 -8.30
CA PHE A 99 -10.15 -9.87 -8.15
C PHE A 99 -10.35 -8.91 -9.33
N THR A 100 -11.44 -9.07 -10.07
CA THR A 100 -11.66 -8.31 -11.32
C THR A 100 -12.56 -7.09 -11.11
N THR A 101 -12.50 -6.14 -12.05
CA THR A 101 -13.43 -4.99 -12.10
C THR A 101 -14.89 -5.43 -12.22
N THR A 102 -15.18 -6.51 -12.94
CA THR A 102 -16.52 -7.10 -13.01
C THR A 102 -17.01 -7.57 -11.64
N GLN A 103 -16.16 -8.27 -10.88
CA GLN A 103 -16.48 -8.68 -9.51
C GLN A 103 -16.63 -7.46 -8.59
N ALA A 104 -15.80 -6.43 -8.77
CA ALA A 104 -15.91 -5.17 -8.02
C ALA A 104 -17.28 -4.51 -8.21
N ARG A 105 -17.75 -4.37 -9.46
CA ARG A 105 -19.06 -3.78 -9.79
C ARG A 105 -20.22 -4.53 -9.13
N SER A 106 -20.14 -5.86 -9.05
CA SER A 106 -21.15 -6.66 -8.34
C SER A 106 -21.06 -6.48 -6.82
N LYS A 107 -19.87 -6.65 -6.24
CA LYS A 107 -19.66 -6.63 -4.79
C LYS A 107 -19.86 -5.25 -4.17
N LEU A 108 -19.54 -4.18 -4.89
CA LEU A 108 -19.61 -2.81 -4.41
C LEU A 108 -20.86 -2.05 -4.88
N ARG A 109 -21.78 -2.69 -5.62
CA ARG A 109 -22.96 -2.06 -6.23
C ARG A 109 -23.74 -1.12 -5.31
N ARG A 110 -23.88 -1.47 -4.02
CA ARG A 110 -24.61 -0.66 -3.04
C ARG A 110 -23.85 0.61 -2.63
N LEU A 111 -22.53 0.54 -2.57
CA LEU A 111 -21.66 1.63 -2.14
C LEU A 111 -21.24 2.52 -3.32
N TYR A 112 -21.22 1.96 -4.53
CA TYR A 112 -20.83 2.59 -5.78
C TYR A 112 -21.87 2.22 -6.85
N PRO A 113 -23.09 2.80 -6.79
CA PRO A 113 -24.10 2.60 -7.83
C PRO A 113 -23.60 3.21 -9.14
N ALA A 114 -23.82 2.49 -10.24
CA ALA A 114 -23.48 2.92 -11.60
C ALA A 114 -24.51 3.89 -12.15
#